data_AF-A0AAV8X3X0-F1
#
_entry.id   AF-A0AAV8X3X0-F1
#
_cell.length_a   1.000
_cell.length_b   1.000
_cell.length_c   1.000
_cell.angle_alpha   90.00
_cell.angle_beta   90.00
_cell.angle_gamma   90.00
#
_symmetry.space_group_name_H-M   'P 1'
#
loop_
_entity.id
_entity.type
_entity.pdbx_description
1 polymer ?
#
loop_
_entity_poly.entity_id
_entity_poly.type
_entity_poly.pdbx_seq_one_letter_code
_entity_poly.pdbx_strand_id
1 'polypeptide(L)' 'MKPRDHPDHGRLHKLRPVVDKLNDRFQSIPLQQYLCVDRQLCATKGRYYVKQYLLAKPHKWEYKLYMLCGTDGF' A
#
# COMPACT_ATOMS: atom_id res chain seq x y z
N MET A 1 11.19 -10.50 -14.06
CA MET A 1 9.74 -10.16 -14.04
C MET A 1 9.00 -11.38 -14.56
N LYS A 2 7.98 -11.86 -13.85
CA LYS A 2 7.30 -13.12 -14.22
C LYS A 2 6.57 -12.97 -15.58
N PRO A 3 6.37 -14.04 -16.35
CA PRO A 3 5.58 -14.00 -17.59
C PRO A 3 4.11 -13.61 -17.33
N ARG A 4 3.40 -13.10 -18.35
CA ARG A 4 2.01 -12.64 -18.22
C ARG A 4 1.04 -13.71 -17.73
N ASP A 5 1.27 -14.96 -18.11
CA ASP A 5 0.40 -16.09 -17.80
C ASP A 5 0.73 -16.74 -16.44
N HIS A 6 1.76 -16.23 -15.75
CA HIS A 6 2.11 -16.71 -14.42
C HIS A 6 1.05 -16.28 -13.40
N PRO A 7 0.60 -17.14 -12.47
CA PRO A 7 -0.42 -16.79 -11.47
C PRO A 7 -0.06 -15.54 -10.65
N ASP A 8 1.22 -15.40 -10.28
CA ASP A 8 1.74 -14.22 -9.58
C ASP A 8 1.94 -12.95 -10.44
N HIS A 9 1.60 -12.98 -11.74
CA HIS A 9 1.60 -11.80 -12.60
C HIS A 9 0.31 -10.97 -12.43
N GLY A 10 -0.17 -10.88 -11.18
CA GLY A 10 -1.24 -9.98 -10.80
C GLY A 10 -0.89 -8.53 -11.12
N ARG A 11 -1.84 -7.63 -11.18
CA ARG A 11 -1.61 -6.29 -11.78
C ARG A 11 -0.51 -5.45 -11.07
N LEU A 12 -0.21 -5.72 -9.80
CA LEU A 12 0.88 -5.11 -9.01
C LEU A 12 2.23 -5.86 -9.05
N HIS A 13 2.40 -6.87 -9.93
CA HIS A 13 3.60 -7.73 -9.97
C HIS A 13 4.94 -6.99 -10.05
N LYS A 14 4.97 -5.78 -10.63
CA LYS A 14 6.18 -4.93 -10.67
C LYS A 14 6.57 -4.38 -9.30
N LEU A 15 5.58 -4.07 -8.46
CA LEU A 15 5.79 -3.52 -7.12
C LEU A 15 5.90 -4.61 -6.05
N ARG A 16 5.43 -5.83 -6.35
CA ARG A 16 5.42 -6.97 -5.43
C ARG A 16 6.76 -7.19 -4.71
N PRO A 17 7.94 -7.20 -5.36
CA PRO A 17 9.20 -7.40 -4.65
C PRO A 17 9.51 -6.33 -3.59
N VAL A 18 9.12 -5.08 -3.86
CA VAL A 18 9.30 -3.97 -2.92
C VAL A 18 8.31 -4.08 -1.77
N VAL A 19 7.04 -4.37 -2.07
CA VAL A 19 5.99 -4.55 -1.07
C VAL A 19 6.33 -5.71 -0.13
N ASP A 20 6.75 -6.85 -0.67
CA ASP A 20 7.10 -8.03 0.12
C ASP A 20 8.29 -7.73 1.03
N LYS A 21 9.35 -7.10 0.49
CA LYS A 21 10.52 -6.73 1.29
C LYS A 21 10.20 -5.77 2.44
N LEU A 22 9.30 -4.81 2.20
CA LEU A 22 8.84 -3.87 3.22
C LEU A 22 8.00 -4.58 4.28
N ASN A 23 7.06 -5.42 3.87
CA ASN A 23 6.24 -6.21 4.79
C ASN A 23 7.08 -7.14 5.66
N ASP A 24 8.06 -7.85 5.09
CA ASP A 24 8.98 -8.71 5.85
C ASP A 24 9.73 -7.91 6.91
N ARG A 25 10.20 -6.70 6.54
CA ARG A 25 10.90 -5.83 7.47
C ARG A 25 9.97 -5.33 8.57
N PHE A 26 8.77 -4.86 8.25
CA PHE A 26 7.83 -4.34 9.24
C PHE A 26 7.30 -5.43 10.17
N GLN A 27 7.09 -6.65 9.68
CA GLN A 27 6.69 -7.81 10.51
C GLN A 27 7.77 -8.23 11.51
N SER A 28 9.05 -7.92 11.25
CA SER A 28 10.13 -8.18 12.21
C SER A 28 10.14 -7.23 13.41
N ILE A 29 9.37 -6.13 13.35
CA ILE A 29 9.28 -5.14 14.43
C ILE A 29 8.26 -5.64 15.47
N PRO A 30 8.61 -5.68 16.77
CA PRO A 30 7.66 -6.05 17.83
C PRO A 30 6.43 -5.14 17.82
N LEU A 31 5.24 -5.75 17.88
CA LEU A 31 3.99 -5.02 17.92
C LEU A 31 3.75 -4.41 19.30
N GLN A 32 3.28 -3.16 19.32
CA GLN A 32 2.85 -2.48 20.54
C GLN A 32 1.49 -3.01 21.01
N GLN A 33 1.18 -2.78 22.28
CA GLN A 33 -0.13 -3.16 22.86
C GLN A 33 -1.29 -2.42 22.18
N TYR A 34 -1.07 -1.16 21.79
CA TYR A 34 -2.06 -0.32 21.15
C TYR A 34 -1.66 -0.06 19.70
N LEU A 35 -2.53 -0.46 18.78
CA LEU A 35 -2.33 -0.32 17.35
C LEU A 35 -3.57 0.30 16.72
N CYS A 36 -3.35 1.09 15.67
CA CYS A 36 -4.39 1.66 14.83
C CYS A 36 -4.23 1.14 13.40
N VAL A 37 -5.35 0.76 12.78
CA VAL A 37 -5.39 0.49 11.35
C VAL A 37 -6.00 1.70 10.67
N ASP A 38 -5.24 2.34 9.81
CA ASP A 38 -5.75 3.48 9.05
C ASP A 38 -5.29 3.43 7.57
N ARG A 39 -5.75 4.42 6.82
CA ARG A 39 -5.58 4.55 5.39
C ARG A 39 -4.75 5.78 5.10
N GLN A 40 -3.54 5.57 4.60
CA GLN A 40 -2.78 6.64 4.00
C GLN A 40 -3.16 6.81 2.53
N LEU A 41 -3.40 8.05 2.17
CA LEU A 41 -3.77 8.43 0.82
C LEU A 41 -2.58 9.15 0.16
N CYS A 42 -2.16 8.65 -0.99
CA CYS A 42 -1.09 9.24 -1.77
C CYS A 42 -1.68 9.87 -3.04
N ALA A 43 -1.78 11.19 -3.06
CA ALA A 43 -2.27 11.93 -4.22
C ALA A 43 -1.42 11.67 -5.47
N THR A 44 -2.08 11.45 -6.61
CA THR A 44 -1.37 11.18 -7.87
C THR A 44 -2.16 11.63 -9.09
N LYS A 45 -1.45 12.14 -10.09
CA LYS A 45 -2.00 12.37 -11.45
C LYS A 45 -1.64 11.22 -12.41
N GLY A 46 -0.92 10.20 -11.93
CA GLY A 46 -0.50 9.06 -12.72
C GLY A 46 -1.68 8.29 -13.33
N ARG A 47 -1.46 7.71 -14.51
CA ARG A 47 -2.43 6.83 -15.18
C ARG A 47 -2.12 5.38 -14.82
N TYR A 48 -2.73 4.91 -13.75
CA TYR A 48 -2.60 3.53 -13.33
C TYR A 48 -3.92 3.02 -12.74
N TYR A 49 -4.16 1.71 -12.89
CA TYR A 49 -5.49 1.13 -12.66
C TYR A 49 -5.91 1.10 -11.18
N VAL A 50 -4.98 1.04 -10.22
CA VAL A 50 -5.33 1.02 -8.77
C VAL A 50 -5.73 2.38 -8.22
N LYS A 51 -5.62 3.44 -9.02
CA LYS A 51 -5.97 4.78 -8.58
C LYS A 51 -7.46 4.85 -8.28
N GLN A 52 -7.80 5.39 -7.12
CA GLN A 52 -9.18 5.55 -6.67
C GLN A 52 -9.60 7.01 -6.75
N TYR A 53 -10.87 7.23 -7.07
CA TYR A 53 -11.49 8.55 -7.01
C TYR A 53 -12.17 8.76 -5.66
N LEU A 54 -11.82 9.81 -4.92
CA LEU A 54 -12.42 10.15 -3.64
C LEU A 54 -13.08 11.53 -3.72
N LEU A 55 -14.41 11.55 -3.74
CA LEU A 55 -15.20 12.76 -3.97
C LEU A 55 -15.01 13.82 -2.87
N ALA A 56 -14.88 13.38 -1.62
CA ALA A 56 -14.81 14.24 -0.43
C ALA A 56 -13.39 14.72 -0.09
N LYS A 57 -12.39 14.44 -0.93
CA LYS A 57 -10.99 14.82 -0.68
C LYS A 57 -10.55 15.97 -1.59
N PRO A 58 -9.68 16.89 -1.09
CA PRO A 58 -9.14 17.98 -1.91
C PRO A 58 -8.42 17.47 -3.16
N HIS A 59 -7.66 16.38 -3.00
CA HIS A 59 -7.08 15.62 -4.10
C HIS A 59 -7.97 14.42 -4.40
N LYS A 60 -8.71 14.51 -5.51
CA LYS A 60 -9.72 13.49 -5.84
C LYS A 60 -9.15 12.18 -6.35
N TRP A 61 -7.88 12.13 -6.76
CA TRP A 61 -7.26 10.96 -7.39
C TRP A 61 -6.06 10.50 -6.60
N GLU A 62 -6.17 9.33 -5.96
CA GLU A 62 -5.19 8.89 -4.96
C GLU A 62 -4.92 7.39 -5.04
N TYR A 63 -3.75 6.97 -4.58
CA TYR A 63 -3.51 5.59 -4.18
C TYR A 63 -3.85 5.44 -2.70
N LYS A 64 -4.49 4.32 -2.37
CA LYS A 64 -4.92 4.00 -1.03
C LYS A 64 -4.04 2.90 -0.46
N LEU A 65 -3.31 3.22 0.59
CA LEU A 65 -2.49 2.29 1.35
C LEU A 65 -3.15 2.04 2.69
N TYR A 66 -3.22 0.78 3.10
CA TYR A 66 -3.65 0.40 4.43
C TYR A 66 -2.41 0.15 5.27
N MET A 67 -2.37 0.76 6.45
CA MET A 67 -1.21 0.68 7.34
C MET A 67 -1.68 0.33 8.75
N LEU A 68 -0.81 -0.38 9.46
CA LEU A 68 -0.92 -0.66 10.88
C LEU A 68 0.14 0.21 11.56
N CYS A 69 -0.29 1.11 12.45
CA CYS A 69 0.61 2.04 13.14
C CYS A 69 0.44 1.92 14.65
N GLY A 70 1.55 2.03 15.37
CA GLY A 70 1.62 2.17 16.82
C GLY A 70 1.26 3.57 17.28
N THR A 71 1.21 3.73 18.59
CA THR A 71 0.89 5.03 19.23
C THR A 71 1.97 6.08 19.05
N ASP A 72 3.18 5.66 18.71
CA ASP A 72 4.31 6.51 18.33
C ASP A 72 4.26 6.99 16.87
N GLY A 73 3.29 6.49 16.09
CA GLY A 73 3.11 6.84 14.68
C GLY A 73 3.92 5.99 13.70
N PHE A 74 4.53 4.89 14.15
CA PHE A 74 5.29 3.95 13.31
C PHE A 74 4.56 2.64 13.03
#